data_AF-A0A1I4VIY3-F1
#
_entry.id   AF-A0A1I4VIY3-F1
#
_cell.length_a   1.000
_cell.length_b   1.000
_cell.length_c   1.000
_cell.angle_alpha   90.00
_cell.angle_beta   90.00
_cell.angle_gamma   90.00
#
_symmetry.space_group_name_H-M   'P 1'
#
loop_
_entity.id
_entity.type
_entity.pdbx_description
1 polymer ?
#
loop_
_entity_poly.entity_id
_entity_poly.type
_entity_poly.pdbx_seq_one_letter_code
_entity_poly.pdbx_strand_id
1 'polypeptide(L)'
;MTKNIRNKILTILIILSIIPIVGSIYYYLRTSKLNDIDQINKSFEYTKGIVVKKTVYKGRFIDVRYIVNGKSYVESDGMNEKVDINEGDSVMVKYSTEKPELMITQFNDQF
;
A
#
# COMPACT_ATOMS: atom_id res chain seq x y z
N MET A 1 -11.57 17.89 -44.34
CA MET A 1 -12.10 17.69 -42.98
C MET A 1 -12.09 19.01 -42.24
N THR A 2 -13.24 19.49 -41.74
CA THR A 2 -13.29 20.82 -41.07
C THR A 2 -12.46 20.77 -39.79
N LYS A 3 -11.78 21.88 -39.45
CA LYS A 3 -10.89 22.01 -38.29
C LYS A 3 -11.56 21.52 -36.98
N ASN A 4 -12.87 21.71 -36.88
CA ASN A 4 -13.70 21.24 -35.77
C ASN A 4 -13.79 19.70 -35.66
N ILE A 5 -13.90 18.97 -36.77
CA ILE A 5 -13.96 17.50 -36.76
C ILE A 5 -12.59 16.92 -36.35
N ARG A 6 -11.48 17.51 -36.83
CA ARG A 6 -10.13 17.08 -36.44
C ARG A 6 -9.87 17.25 -34.95
N ASN A 7 -10.29 18.37 -34.38
CA ASN A 7 -10.11 18.64 -32.96
C ASN A 7 -10.94 17.66 -32.10
N LYS A 8 -12.18 17.35 -32.50
CA LYS A 8 -13.02 16.36 -31.81
C LYS A 8 -12.39 14.96 -31.81
N ILE A 9 -11.85 14.51 -32.94
CA ILE A 9 -11.17 13.20 -33.03
C ILE A 9 -9.92 13.18 -32.14
N LEU A 10 -9.11 14.24 -32.15
CA LEU A 10 -7.94 14.36 -31.26
C LEU A 10 -8.33 14.31 -29.78
N THR A 11 -9.40 15.01 -29.37
CA THR A 11 -9.89 14.96 -27.99
C THR A 11 -10.31 13.54 -27.58
N ILE A 12 -11.02 12.81 -28.46
CA ILE A 12 -11.43 11.43 -28.18
C ILE A 12 -10.22 10.50 -28.04
N LEU A 13 -9.22 10.64 -28.90
CA LEU A 13 -8.00 9.83 -28.83
C LEU A 13 -7.21 10.08 -27.53
N ILE A 14 -7.16 11.33 -27.06
CA ILE A 14 -6.52 11.68 -25.78
C ILE A 14 -7.27 11.05 -24.61
N ILE A 15 -8.61 11.05 -24.61
CA ILE A 15 -9.39 10.41 -23.54
C ILE A 15 -9.18 8.89 -23.54
N LEU A 16 -9.17 8.28 -24.73
CA LEU A 16 -8.95 6.84 -24.88
C LEU A 16 -7.55 6.40 -24.44
N SER A 17 -6.52 7.24 -24.61
CA SER A 17 -5.16 6.90 -24.20
C SER A 17 -4.94 6.93 -22.68
N ILE A 18 -5.79 7.62 -21.91
CA ILE A 18 -5.67 7.68 -20.44
C ILE A 18 -6.00 6.34 -19.79
N ILE A 19 -6.97 5.60 -20.33
CA ILE A 19 -7.45 4.33 -19.77
C ILE A 19 -6.31 3.30 -19.62
N PRO A 20 -5.52 2.96 -20.66
CA PRO A 20 -4.44 1.99 -20.51
C PRO A 20 -3.34 2.49 -19.57
N ILE A 21 -3.07 3.79 -19.53
CA ILE A 21 -2.05 4.36 -18.63
C ILE A 21 -2.42 4.12 -17.16
N VAL A 22 -3.66 4.46 -16.79
CA VAL A 22 -4.15 4.22 -15.41
C VAL A 22 -4.17 2.73 -15.10
N GLY A 23 -4.56 1.88 -16.06
CA GLY A 23 -4.54 0.42 -15.92
C GLY A 23 -3.14 -0.13 -15.66
N SER A 24 -2.13 0.31 -16.40
CA SER A 24 -0.74 -0.11 -16.22
C SER A 24 -0.19 0.31 -14.86
N ILE A 25 -0.49 1.53 -14.39
CA ILE A 25 -0.08 2.00 -13.05
C ILE A 25 -0.71 1.13 -11.97
N TYR A 26 -2.02 0.86 -12.06
CA TYR A 26 -2.71 -0.02 -11.10
C TYR A 26 -2.09 -1.42 -11.06
N TYR A 27 -1.83 -2.01 -12.23
CA TYR A 27 -1.21 -3.33 -12.32
C TYR A 27 0.19 -3.35 -11.70
N TYR A 28 1.03 -2.35 -12.01
CA TYR A 28 2.37 -2.25 -11.46
C TYR A 28 2.36 -2.14 -9.93
N LEU A 29 1.54 -1.25 -9.37
CA LEU A 29 1.42 -1.08 -7.92
C LEU A 29 0.95 -2.36 -7.22
N ARG A 30 -0.02 -3.06 -7.81
CA ARG A 30 -0.53 -4.33 -7.26
C ARG A 30 0.54 -5.42 -7.28
N THR A 31 1.26 -5.57 -8.38
CA THR A 31 2.34 -6.56 -8.51
C THR A 31 3.49 -6.24 -7.54
N SER A 32 3.83 -4.96 -7.34
CA SER A 32 4.84 -4.56 -6.36
C SER A 32 4.47 -5.01 -4.95
N LYS A 33 3.24 -4.72 -4.49
CA LYS A 33 2.79 -5.12 -3.14
C LYS A 33 2.78 -6.64 -2.96
N LEU A 34 2.40 -7.40 -3.99
CA LEU A 34 2.46 -8.87 -3.96
C LEU A 34 3.91 -9.37 -3.83
N ASN A 35 4.84 -8.77 -4.58
CA ASN A 35 6.26 -9.10 -4.47
C ASN A 35 6.84 -8.77 -3.08
N ASP A 36 6.41 -7.66 -2.47
CA ASP A 36 6.82 -7.29 -1.12
C ASP A 36 6.32 -8.32 -0.09
N ILE A 37 5.07 -8.77 -0.21
CA ILE A 37 4.50 -9.81 0.65
C ILE A 37 5.23 -11.14 0.46
N ASP A 38 5.52 -11.53 -0.78
CA ASP A 38 6.33 -12.71 -1.08
C ASP A 38 7.73 -12.58 -0.47
N GLN A 39 8.33 -11.40 -0.48
CA GLN A 39 9.63 -11.16 0.15
C GLN A 39 9.55 -11.28 1.68
N ILE A 40 8.50 -10.76 2.31
CA ILE A 40 8.25 -10.96 3.76
C ILE A 40 8.12 -12.46 4.05
N ASN A 41 7.28 -13.17 3.30
CA ASN A 41 6.99 -14.59 3.56
C ASN A 41 8.19 -15.53 3.36
N LYS A 42 9.22 -15.13 2.59
CA LYS A 42 10.47 -15.89 2.47
C LYS A 42 11.25 -15.95 3.78
N SER A 43 11.30 -14.86 4.53
CA SER A 43 11.99 -14.77 5.80
C SER A 43 11.44 -13.62 6.64
N PHE A 44 10.71 -13.96 7.71
CA PHE A 44 10.04 -12.99 8.57
C PHE A 44 10.24 -13.26 10.05
N GLU A 45 10.03 -12.21 10.83
CA GLU A 45 9.88 -12.25 12.27
C GLU A 45 8.71 -11.36 12.69
N TYR A 46 8.33 -11.47 13.97
CA TYR A 46 7.30 -10.64 14.57
C TYR A 46 7.90 -9.63 15.54
N THR A 47 7.31 -8.45 15.56
CA THR A 47 7.58 -7.43 16.57
C THR A 47 6.29 -6.71 16.95
N LYS A 48 6.37 -5.96 18.04
CA LYS A 48 5.29 -5.04 18.42
C LYS A 48 5.56 -3.67 17.82
N GLY A 49 4.56 -3.15 17.13
CA GLY A 49 4.51 -1.77 16.69
C GLY A 49 3.51 -0.96 17.50
N ILE A 50 3.57 0.36 17.33
CA ILE A 50 2.61 1.33 17.85
C ILE A 50 2.00 2.07 16.66
N VAL A 51 0.68 2.15 16.61
CA VAL A 51 -0.04 2.93 15.60
C VAL A 51 0.28 4.40 15.83
N VAL A 52 0.84 5.07 14.83
CA VAL A 52 1.14 6.51 14.88
C VAL A 52 0.15 7.35 14.09
N LYS A 53 -0.57 6.73 13.15
CA LYS A 53 -1.62 7.38 12.38
C LYS A 53 -2.67 6.37 11.94
N LYS A 54 -3.93 6.76 11.94
CA LYS A 54 -5.04 5.96 11.37
C LYS A 54 -5.82 6.76 10.32
N THR A 55 -5.98 6.19 9.12
CA THR A 55 -6.83 6.75 8.07
C THR A 55 -7.99 5.81 7.77
N VAL A 56 -9.22 6.30 7.89
CA VAL A 56 -10.46 5.51 7.69
C VAL A 56 -11.29 5.93 6.48
N TYR A 57 -10.95 7.04 5.82
CA TYR A 57 -11.67 7.59 4.68
C TYR A 57 -10.89 7.43 3.37
N LYS A 58 -11.52 6.79 2.37
CA LYS A 58 -10.96 6.50 1.03
C LYS A 58 -9.56 5.86 1.06
N GLY A 59 -9.55 4.54 1.23
CA GLY A 59 -8.34 3.78 1.52
C GLY A 59 -8.13 3.73 3.03
N ARG A 60 -8.20 2.54 3.60
CA ARG A 60 -8.03 2.32 5.04
C ARG A 60 -6.63 1.82 5.29
N PHE A 61 -5.87 2.53 6.10
CA PHE A 61 -4.51 2.16 6.46
C PHE A 61 -4.14 2.71 7.83
N ILE A 62 -3.16 2.08 8.43
CA ILE A 62 -2.47 2.57 9.62
C ILE A 62 -1.00 2.74 9.31
N ASP A 63 -0.41 3.78 9.89
CA ASP A 63 1.04 3.92 9.94
C ASP A 63 1.48 3.37 11.30
N VAL A 64 2.47 2.48 11.29
CA VAL A 64 2.95 1.79 12.48
C VAL A 64 4.42 2.05 12.67
N ARG A 65 4.79 2.53 13.86
CA ARG A 65 6.18 2.63 14.28
C ARG A 65 6.60 1.36 15.01
N TYR A 66 7.72 0.78 14.63
CA TYR A 66 8.30 -0.39 15.29
C TYR A 66 9.82 -0.33 15.28
N ILE A 67 10.46 -1.15 16.11
CA ILE A 67 11.92 -1.19 16.27
C ILE A 67 12.42 -2.59 15.94
N VAL A 68 13.44 -2.66 15.08
CA VAL A 68 14.18 -3.88 14.75
C VAL A 68 15.66 -3.58 14.90
N ASN A 69 16.36 -4.39 15.69
CA ASN A 69 17.81 -4.24 15.94
C ASN A 69 18.21 -2.80 16.37
N GLY A 70 17.39 -2.16 17.19
CA GLY A 70 17.61 -0.79 17.68
C GLY A 70 17.30 0.32 16.67
N LYS A 71 16.92 0.01 15.43
CA LYS A 71 16.50 0.99 14.42
C LYS A 71 14.98 1.11 14.38
N SER A 72 14.48 2.33 14.39
CA SER A 72 13.05 2.63 14.24
C SER A 72 12.65 2.68 12.77
N TYR A 73 11.49 2.10 12.48
CA TYR A 73 10.81 2.14 11.18
C TYR A 73 9.42 2.73 11.38
N VAL A 74 8.88 3.36 10.35
CA VAL A 74 7.49 3.84 10.31
C VAL A 74 6.95 3.51 8.93
N GLU A 75 6.08 2.51 8.88
CA GLU A 75 5.57 1.98 7.63
C GLU A 75 4.04 1.91 7.65
N SER A 76 3.44 1.96 6.47
CA SER A 76 1.99 1.93 6.29
C SER A 76 1.52 0.56 5.84
N ASP A 77 0.43 0.09 6.42
CA ASP A 77 -0.26 -1.09 5.90
C ASP A 77 -1.78 -0.92 5.85
N GLY A 78 -2.39 -1.63 4.89
CA GLY A 78 -3.81 -1.57 4.65
C GLY A 78 -4.61 -2.29 5.74
N MET A 79 -5.85 -1.85 5.93
CA MET A 79 -6.82 -2.54 6.79
C MET A 79 -8.11 -2.77 6.00
N ASN A 80 -8.51 -4.02 5.83
CA ASN A 80 -9.68 -4.34 5.00
C ASN A 80 -10.99 -3.99 5.72
N GLU A 81 -11.01 -4.15 7.03
CA GLU A 81 -12.21 -3.97 7.83
C GLU A 81 -12.15 -2.74 8.76
N LYS A 82 -13.30 -2.38 9.31
CA LYS A 82 -13.34 -1.41 10.41
C LYS A 82 -12.79 -2.09 11.66
N VAL A 83 -11.53 -1.82 11.95
CA VAL A 83 -10.88 -2.29 13.17
C VAL A 83 -10.95 -1.22 14.26
N ASP A 84 -11.22 -1.67 15.48
CA ASP A 84 -11.20 -0.85 16.67
C ASP A 84 -9.77 -0.75 17.20
N ILE A 85 -8.99 0.12 16.55
CA ILE A 85 -7.61 0.45 16.89
C ILE A 85 -7.47 1.97 16.82
N ASN A 86 -6.70 2.57 17.72
CA ASN A 86 -6.47 4.01 17.76
C ASN A 86 -4.97 4.33 17.73
N GLU A 87 -4.65 5.59 17.47
CA GLU A 87 -3.27 6.06 17.59
C GLU A 87 -2.77 5.87 19.03
N GLY A 88 -1.56 5.35 19.17
CA GLY A 88 -0.97 4.94 20.45
C GLY A 88 -1.17 3.47 20.80
N ASP A 89 -2.11 2.77 20.16
CA ASP A 89 -2.33 1.35 20.43
C ASP A 89 -1.21 0.49 19.83
N SER A 90 -0.96 -0.65 20.47
CA SER A 90 0.03 -1.62 19.97
C SER A 90 -0.60 -2.62 19.02
N VAL A 91 0.16 -2.97 17.98
CA VAL A 91 -0.23 -3.96 16.98
C VAL A 91 0.91 -4.93 16.72
N MET A 92 0.57 -6.16 16.33
CA MET A 92 1.58 -7.10 15.84
C MET A 92 1.99 -6.71 14.42
N VAL A 93 3.30 -6.69 14.19
CA VAL A 93 3.94 -6.42 12.91
C VAL A 93 4.73 -7.65 12.51
N LYS A 94 4.46 -8.17 11.31
CA LYS A 94 5.27 -9.19 10.65
C LYS A 94 6.14 -8.47 9.64
N TYR A 95 7.46 -8.58 9.78
CA TYR A 95 8.43 -7.85 8.95
C TYR A 95 9.42 -8.81 8.30
N SER A 96 9.99 -8.42 7.15
CA SER A 96 11.07 -9.19 6.53
C SER A 96 12.37 -9.03 7.31
N THR A 97 13.03 -10.12 7.66
CA THR A 97 14.34 -10.06 8.34
C THR A 97 15.45 -9.51 7.44
N GLU A 98 15.30 -9.62 6.12
CA GLU A 98 16.26 -9.10 5.14
C GLU A 98 16.05 -7.60 4.85
N LYS A 99 14.78 -7.16 4.82
CA LYS A 99 14.38 -5.77 4.57
C LYS A 99 13.32 -5.34 5.60
N PRO A 100 13.73 -4.89 6.79
CA PRO A 100 12.78 -4.63 7.88
C PRO A 100 11.76 -3.53 7.60
N GLU A 101 11.95 -2.70 6.58
CA GLU A 101 10.94 -1.75 6.05
C GLU A 101 9.77 -2.44 5.33
N LEU A 102 9.92 -3.69 4.90
CA LEU A 102 8.81 -4.48 4.37
C LEU A 102 8.07 -5.13 5.54
N MET A 103 6.84 -4.70 5.75
CA MET A 103 6.00 -5.21 6.83
C MET A 103 4.53 -5.33 6.44
N ILE A 104 3.83 -6.17 7.20
CA ILE A 104 2.36 -6.24 7.25
C ILE A 104 1.90 -6.30 8.71
N THR A 105 0.70 -5.79 8.95
CA THR A 105 0.09 -5.76 10.28
C THR A 105 -0.95 -6.86 10.43
N GLN A 106 -1.31 -7.20 11.67
CA GLN A 106 -2.34 -8.21 11.97
C GLN A 106 -3.73 -7.95 11.36
N PHE A 107 -3.95 -6.79 10.75
CA PHE A 107 -5.20 -6.42 10.09
C PHE A 107 -5.19 -6.67 8.57
N ASN A 108 -4.08 -7.18 8.05
CA ASN A 108 -3.90 -7.55 6.66
C ASN A 108 -4.26 -9.03 6.47
N ASP A 109 -5.03 -9.36 5.42
CA ASP A 109 -5.43 -10.75 5.12
C ASP A 109 -4.24 -11.68 4.81
N GLN A 110 -3.06 -11.11 4.55
CA GLN A 110 -1.82 -11.85 4.24
C GLN A 110 -0.89 -12.00 5.45
N PHE A 111 -1.32 -11.57 6.64
CA PHE A 111 -0.53 -11.63 7.88
C PHE A 111 -0.14 -13.06 8.26
#